data_AF-A0A1F8S6W3-F1
#
_entry.id   AF-A0A1F8S6W3-F1
#
_cell.length_a   1.000
_cell.length_b   1.000
_cell.length_c   1.000
_cell.angle_alpha   90.00
_cell.angle_beta   90.00
_cell.angle_gamma   90.00
#
_symmetry.space_group_name_H-M   'P 1'
#
loop_
_entity.id
_entity.type
_entity.pdbx_description
1 polymer ?
#
loop_
_entity_poly.entity_id
_entity_poly.type
_entity_poly.pdbx_seq_one_letter_code
_entity_poly.pdbx_strand_id
1 'polypeptide(L)'
;MSFARLERWTVTSGSNVNSRAAVVIRAGGHDWKASAEGNGAVDALYKAVDRALADILGGHPLLLAYDVHALEEGPAAEGRVTVRIAPPVSAPGTRGDGRFRGEVSSTNTIAASVEAYVAALNAMLASEAWAGVPEAAAQVAAARRARGRGTDAGAGEAEFDDEARPIDTTEWFNR
;
A
#
# COMPACT_ATOMS: atom_id res chain seq x y z
N MET A 1 13.75 -10.30 -8.40
CA MET A 1 12.92 -10.56 -7.20
C MET A 1 12.31 -9.24 -6.77
N SER A 2 11.01 -9.19 -6.52
CA SER A 2 10.35 -7.98 -5.98
C SER A 2 10.64 -7.86 -4.48
N PHE A 3 10.88 -6.64 -4.00
CA PHE A 3 11.24 -6.39 -2.61
C PHE A 3 10.04 -6.47 -1.66
N ALA A 4 8.97 -5.77 -2.03
CA ALA A 4 7.70 -5.75 -1.31
C ALA A 4 6.65 -6.49 -2.14
N ARG A 5 5.84 -7.32 -1.47
CA ARG A 5 4.69 -8.00 -2.05
C ARG A 5 3.44 -7.68 -1.25
N LEU A 6 2.40 -7.22 -1.91
CA LEU A 6 1.08 -7.03 -1.31
C LEU A 6 0.44 -8.41 -1.11
N GLU A 7 0.21 -8.82 0.13
CA GLU A 7 -0.38 -10.12 0.48
C GLU A 7 -1.90 -10.02 0.61
N ARG A 8 -2.37 -8.95 1.26
CA ARG A 8 -3.78 -8.71 1.54
C ARG A 8 -4.04 -7.22 1.60
N TRP A 9 -5.22 -6.81 1.16
CA TRP A 9 -5.75 -5.49 1.42
C TRP A 9 -7.27 -5.56 1.59
N THR A 10 -7.82 -4.62 2.35
CA THR A 10 -9.26 -4.35 2.43
C THR A 10 -9.48 -2.85 2.31
N VAL A 11 -10.63 -2.45 1.77
CA VAL A 11 -11.06 -1.06 1.77
C VAL A 11 -12.58 -0.98 1.85
N THR A 12 -13.06 -0.02 2.63
CA THR A 12 -14.47 0.36 2.67
C THR A 12 -14.56 1.83 2.31
N SER A 13 -15.49 2.17 1.42
CA SER A 13 -15.66 3.52 0.86
C SER A 13 -17.14 3.77 0.60
N GLY A 14 -17.57 5.04 0.69
CA GLY A 14 -18.94 5.45 0.39
C GLY A 14 -19.02 6.97 0.20
N SER A 15 -20.11 7.47 -0.40
CA SER A 15 -20.23 8.90 -0.74
C SER A 15 -20.31 9.85 0.45
N ASN A 16 -20.71 9.34 1.62
CA ASN A 16 -20.94 10.12 2.84
C ASN A 16 -20.06 9.68 4.03
N VAL A 17 -18.99 8.91 3.77
CA VAL A 17 -18.08 8.40 4.80
C VAL A 17 -16.63 8.50 4.34
N ASN A 18 -15.71 8.72 5.29
CA ASN A 18 -14.29 8.57 4.98
C ASN A 18 -13.99 7.12 4.60
N SER A 19 -13.12 6.94 3.62
CA SER A 19 -12.66 5.61 3.25
C SER A 19 -11.66 5.10 4.28
N ARG A 20 -11.72 3.81 4.59
CA ARG A 20 -10.78 3.15 5.49
C ARG A 20 -10.19 1.92 4.81
N ALA A 21 -8.87 1.77 4.89
CA ALA A 21 -8.15 0.65 4.30
C ALA A 21 -7.23 -0.02 5.34
N ALA A 22 -6.98 -1.31 5.13
CA ALA A 22 -5.92 -2.05 5.81
C ALA A 22 -5.11 -2.85 4.79
N VAL A 23 -3.81 -3.01 5.03
CA VAL A 23 -2.90 -3.75 4.14
C VAL A 23 -2.00 -4.68 4.94
N VAL A 24 -1.59 -5.77 4.28
CA VAL A 24 -0.49 -6.65 4.71
C VAL A 24 0.52 -6.71 3.57
N ILE A 25 1.74 -6.27 3.84
CA ILE A 25 2.84 -6.25 2.87
C ILE A 25 3.97 -7.14 3.38
N ARG A 26 4.38 -8.13 2.59
CA ARG A 26 5.55 -8.95 2.87
C ARG A 26 6.80 -8.25 2.33
N ALA A 27 7.74 -7.91 3.22
CA ALA A 27 9.05 -7.36 2.87
C ALA A 27 10.11 -7.81 3.88
N GLY A 28 11.33 -8.15 3.41
CA GLY A 28 12.39 -8.67 4.30
C GLY A 28 11.97 -9.94 5.07
N GLY A 29 11.07 -10.73 4.50
CA GLY A 29 10.48 -11.92 5.12
C GLY A 29 9.41 -11.65 6.19
N HIS A 30 9.11 -10.40 6.54
CA HIS A 30 8.14 -10.02 7.58
C HIS A 30 6.87 -9.43 6.98
N ASP A 31 5.74 -9.66 7.66
CA ASP A 31 4.44 -9.10 7.30
C ASP A 31 4.27 -7.74 8.01
N TRP A 32 4.32 -6.68 7.21
CA TRP A 32 4.09 -5.31 7.63
C TRP A 32 2.60 -5.00 7.50
N LYS A 33 1.93 -4.81 8.63
CA LYS A 33 0.50 -4.52 8.71
C LYS A 33 0.29 -3.04 9.04
N ALA A 34 -0.65 -2.38 8.37
CA ALA A 34 -1.10 -1.05 8.75
C ALA A 34 -2.52 -0.77 8.25
N SER A 35 -3.17 0.22 8.86
CA SER A 35 -4.44 0.78 8.39
C SER A 35 -4.37 2.30 8.29
N ALA A 36 -5.21 2.86 7.42
CA ALA A 36 -5.34 4.30 7.24
C ALA A 36 -6.74 4.71 6.79
N GLU A 37 -7.05 5.98 7.03
CA GLU A 37 -8.22 6.65 6.48
C GLU A 37 -7.81 7.59 5.34
N GLY A 38 -8.72 7.79 4.40
CA GLY A 38 -8.52 8.65 3.24
C GLY A 38 -9.81 9.19 2.67
N ASN A 39 -9.66 10.15 1.75
CA ASN A 39 -10.77 10.80 1.06
C ASN A 39 -11.48 9.85 0.08
N GLY A 40 -10.84 8.76 -0.30
CA GLY A 40 -11.37 7.73 -1.19
C GLY A 40 -10.60 6.42 -1.02
N ALA A 41 -11.09 5.35 -1.64
CA ALA A 41 -10.50 4.02 -1.50
C ALA A 41 -8.99 3.99 -1.85
N VAL A 42 -8.61 4.60 -2.96
CA VAL A 42 -7.21 4.64 -3.43
C VAL A 42 -6.32 5.42 -2.44
N ASP A 43 -6.78 6.59 -1.97
CA ASP A 43 -6.05 7.41 -0.99
C ASP A 43 -5.83 6.66 0.33
N ALA A 44 -6.88 6.00 0.85
CA ALA A 44 -6.78 5.20 2.07
C ALA A 44 -5.78 4.04 1.90
N LEU A 45 -5.81 3.34 0.77
CA LEU A 45 -4.88 2.24 0.47
C LEU A 45 -3.43 2.73 0.38
N TYR A 46 -3.16 3.83 -0.32
CA TYR A 46 -1.80 4.36 -0.45
C TYR A 46 -1.25 4.78 0.91
N LYS A 47 -2.05 5.48 1.73
CA LYS A 47 -1.66 5.85 3.09
C LYS A 47 -1.40 4.62 3.98
N ALA A 48 -2.18 3.55 3.82
CA ALA A 48 -1.94 2.31 4.56
C ALA A 48 -0.62 1.64 4.12
N VAL A 49 -0.32 1.61 2.83
CA VAL A 49 0.98 1.13 2.30
C VAL A 49 2.13 1.98 2.85
N ASP A 50 2.02 3.31 2.81
CA ASP A 50 3.05 4.22 3.31
C ASP A 50 3.32 4.02 4.80
N ARG A 51 2.26 3.88 5.61
CA ARG A 51 2.40 3.60 7.05
C ARG A 51 3.04 2.25 7.31
N ALA A 52 2.69 1.21 6.53
CA ALA A 52 3.27 -0.11 6.68
C ALA A 52 4.79 -0.11 6.42
N LEU A 53 5.25 0.73 5.49
CA LEU A 53 6.64 0.76 5.02
C LEU A 53 7.46 1.96 5.53
N ALA A 54 6.89 2.84 6.34
CA ALA A 54 7.52 4.09 6.79
C ALA A 54 8.91 3.87 7.42
N ASP A 55 9.05 2.85 8.27
CA ASP A 55 10.31 2.51 8.95
C ASP A 55 11.40 2.00 7.98
N ILE A 56 11.00 1.44 6.84
CA ILE A 56 11.92 0.98 5.80
C ILE A 56 12.35 2.15 4.92
N LEU A 57 11.39 3.00 4.55
CA LEU A 57 11.58 4.07 3.59
C LEU A 57 12.14 5.36 4.21
N GLY A 58 12.06 5.51 5.54
CA GLY A 58 12.47 6.75 6.22
C GLY A 58 11.53 7.93 5.93
N GLY A 59 10.28 7.64 5.57
CA GLY A 59 9.27 8.60 5.12
C GLY A 59 8.24 7.95 4.20
N HIS A 60 7.43 8.78 3.53
CA HIS A 60 6.49 8.33 2.50
C HIS A 60 6.90 8.88 1.13
N PRO A 61 6.78 8.10 0.05
CA PRO A 61 7.01 8.60 -1.31
C PRO A 61 6.06 9.74 -1.66
N LEU A 62 6.47 10.58 -2.61
CA LEU A 62 5.60 11.59 -3.20
C LEU A 62 4.87 10.99 -4.41
N LEU A 63 3.53 11.06 -4.41
CA LEU A 63 2.74 10.74 -5.60
C LEU A 63 2.87 11.87 -6.61
N LEU A 64 3.46 11.59 -7.78
CA LEU A 64 3.65 12.57 -8.85
C LEU A 64 2.53 12.52 -9.89
N ALA A 65 2.06 11.32 -10.22
CA ALA A 65 0.97 11.13 -11.16
C ALA A 65 0.24 9.83 -10.88
N TYR A 66 -1.07 9.86 -11.11
CA TYR A 66 -1.97 8.72 -11.13
C TYR A 66 -2.80 8.84 -12.41
N ASP A 67 -2.71 7.83 -13.27
CA ASP A 67 -3.47 7.73 -14.51
C ASP A 67 -4.26 6.42 -14.51
N VAL A 68 -5.54 6.49 -14.88
CA VAL A 68 -6.42 5.34 -15.00
C VAL A 68 -7.26 5.49 -16.26
N HIS A 69 -7.26 4.46 -17.11
CA HIS A 69 -8.08 4.42 -18.32
C HIS A 69 -8.54 3.00 -18.63
N ALA A 70 -9.70 2.89 -19.27
CA ALA A 70 -10.20 1.61 -19.77
C ALA A 70 -9.42 1.19 -21.02
N LEU A 71 -9.16 -0.10 -21.15
CA LEU A 71 -8.50 -0.69 -22.33
C LEU A 71 -9.49 -1.07 -23.42
N GLU A 72 -10.71 -1.36 -23.01
CA GLU A 72 -11.79 -1.81 -23.86
C GLU A 72 -13.08 -1.11 -23.46
N GLU A 73 -14.14 -1.31 -24.24
CA GLU A 73 -15.47 -0.81 -23.93
C GLU A 73 -16.25 -1.80 -23.07
N GLY A 74 -17.19 -1.28 -22.28
CA GLY A 74 -18.14 -2.08 -21.52
C GLY A 74 -17.80 -2.25 -20.03
N PRO A 75 -18.74 -2.75 -19.23
CA PRO A 75 -18.64 -2.78 -17.76
C PRO A 75 -17.62 -3.80 -17.23
N ALA A 76 -17.19 -4.73 -18.06
CA ALA A 76 -16.18 -5.74 -17.73
C ALA A 76 -14.79 -5.39 -18.27
N ALA A 77 -14.62 -4.19 -18.84
CA ALA A 77 -13.35 -3.76 -19.41
C ALA A 77 -12.25 -3.72 -18.33
N GLU A 78 -11.06 -4.16 -18.69
CA GLU A 78 -9.88 -3.96 -17.85
C GLU A 78 -9.52 -2.47 -17.80
N GLY A 79 -9.26 -1.99 -16.58
CA GLY A 79 -8.63 -0.70 -16.36
C GLY A 79 -7.13 -0.85 -16.26
N ARG A 80 -6.37 -0.03 -17.01
CA ARG A 80 -4.93 0.14 -16.82
C ARG A 80 -4.68 1.32 -15.89
N VAL A 81 -3.96 1.05 -14.81
CA VAL A 81 -3.52 2.06 -13.85
C VAL A 81 -2.02 2.24 -13.96
N THR A 82 -1.59 3.49 -14.15
CA THR A 82 -0.18 3.89 -14.10
C THR A 82 0.04 4.82 -12.93
N VAL A 83 1.04 4.52 -12.11
CA VAL A 83 1.43 5.34 -10.95
C VAL A 83 2.86 5.80 -11.11
N ARG A 84 3.12 7.08 -10.81
CA ARG A 84 4.47 7.65 -10.77
C ARG A 84 4.74 8.27 -9.41
N ILE A 85 5.89 7.93 -8.85
CA ILE A 85 6.33 8.42 -7.54
C ILE A 85 7.72 9.06 -7.61
N ALA A 86 7.99 9.96 -6.69
CA ALA A 86 9.34 10.35 -6.28
C ALA A 86 9.61 9.81 -4.87
N PRO A 87 10.89 9.65 -4.49
CA PRO A 87 11.25 9.25 -3.14
C PRO A 87 10.75 10.21 -2.05
N PRO A 88 10.78 9.78 -0.77
CA PRO A 88 10.51 10.67 0.35
C PRO A 88 11.42 11.90 0.34
N VAL A 89 10.85 13.09 0.60
CA VAL A 89 11.62 14.35 0.71
C VAL A 89 12.69 14.33 1.79
N SER A 90 12.51 13.48 2.80
CA SER A 90 13.45 13.26 3.90
C SER A 90 14.63 12.35 3.52
N ALA A 91 14.60 11.73 2.34
CA ALA A 91 15.64 10.78 1.94
C ALA A 91 16.97 11.52 1.69
N PRO A 92 18.08 11.09 2.31
CA PRO A 92 19.35 11.80 2.22
C PRO A 92 20.08 11.52 0.90
N GLY A 93 20.81 12.54 0.40
CA GLY A 93 21.67 12.41 -0.77
C GLY A 93 20.91 11.98 -2.02
N THR A 94 21.52 11.08 -2.79
CA THR A 94 20.97 10.59 -4.07
C THR A 94 19.68 9.78 -3.93
N ARG A 95 19.28 9.40 -2.70
CA ARG A 95 17.99 8.72 -2.45
C ARG A 95 16.79 9.64 -2.59
N GLY A 96 16.97 10.96 -2.48
CA GLY A 96 15.90 11.94 -2.67
C GLY A 96 15.53 12.17 -4.14
N ASP A 97 16.33 11.65 -5.07
CA ASP A 97 16.18 11.89 -6.50
C ASP A 97 15.52 10.71 -7.24
N GLY A 98 14.97 11.01 -8.41
CA GLY A 98 14.43 10.00 -9.33
C GLY A 98 12.91 10.04 -9.45
N ARG A 99 12.42 9.35 -10.47
CA ARG A 99 10.99 9.18 -10.75
C ARG A 99 10.74 7.74 -11.15
N PHE A 100 9.88 7.06 -10.41
CA PHE A 100 9.65 5.64 -10.55
C PHE A 100 8.22 5.38 -10.98
N ARG A 101 8.02 4.35 -11.80
CA ARG A 101 6.74 4.03 -12.42
C ARG A 101 6.33 2.61 -12.09
N GLY A 102 5.05 2.44 -11.78
CA GLY A 102 4.37 1.15 -11.76
C GLY A 102 3.17 1.18 -12.69
N GLU A 103 2.83 0.04 -13.27
CA GLU A 103 1.67 -0.14 -14.15
C GLU A 103 1.05 -1.51 -13.89
N VAL A 104 -0.27 -1.55 -13.75
CA VAL A 104 -1.05 -2.79 -13.61
C VAL A 104 -2.34 -2.64 -14.41
N SER A 105 -2.77 -3.71 -15.09
CA SER A 105 -4.08 -3.78 -15.74
C SER A 105 -4.92 -4.84 -15.02
N SER A 106 -6.18 -4.51 -14.74
CA SER A 106 -7.12 -5.42 -14.05
C SER A 106 -8.56 -4.99 -14.29
N THR A 107 -9.49 -5.95 -14.24
CA THR A 107 -10.93 -5.65 -14.14
C THR A 107 -11.31 -5.02 -12.79
N ASN A 108 -10.46 -5.17 -11.77
CA ASN A 108 -10.59 -4.46 -10.50
C ASN A 108 -9.64 -3.27 -10.45
N THR A 109 -10.14 -2.08 -10.80
CA THR A 109 -9.36 -0.84 -10.81
C THR A 109 -8.79 -0.46 -9.44
N ILE A 110 -9.47 -0.79 -8.35
CA ILE A 110 -8.98 -0.50 -7.00
C ILE A 110 -7.76 -1.40 -6.67
N ALA A 111 -7.84 -2.68 -7.03
CA ALA A 111 -6.71 -3.61 -6.93
C ALA A 111 -5.52 -3.14 -7.77
N ALA A 112 -5.76 -2.82 -9.05
CA ALA A 112 -4.73 -2.31 -9.96
C ALA A 112 -4.05 -1.04 -9.41
N SER A 113 -4.80 -0.18 -8.73
CA SER A 113 -4.26 1.05 -8.13
C SER A 113 -3.22 0.76 -7.06
N VAL A 114 -3.56 -0.05 -6.05
CA VAL A 114 -2.63 -0.37 -4.96
C VAL A 114 -1.47 -1.24 -5.44
N GLU A 115 -1.70 -2.15 -6.39
CA GLU A 115 -0.65 -2.98 -6.96
C GLU A 115 0.33 -2.16 -7.83
N ALA A 116 -0.16 -1.21 -8.64
CA ALA A 116 0.69 -0.32 -9.41
C ALA A 116 1.53 0.60 -8.50
N TYR A 117 0.98 1.03 -7.36
CA TYR A 117 1.75 1.78 -6.36
C TYR A 117 2.88 0.93 -5.76
N VAL A 118 2.60 -0.32 -5.38
CA VAL A 118 3.61 -1.26 -4.90
C VAL A 118 4.65 -1.59 -5.98
N ALA A 119 4.24 -1.67 -7.26
CA ALA A 119 5.15 -1.83 -8.38
C ALA A 119 6.10 -0.63 -8.52
N ALA A 120 5.59 0.61 -8.37
CA ALA A 120 6.40 1.83 -8.41
C ALA A 120 7.41 1.87 -7.24
N LEU A 121 6.99 1.46 -6.04
CA LEU A 121 7.86 1.30 -4.87
C LEU A 121 8.97 0.27 -5.12
N ASN A 122 8.63 -0.88 -5.71
CA ASN A 122 9.62 -1.89 -6.08
C ASN A 122 10.62 -1.36 -7.11
N ALA A 123 10.17 -0.56 -8.09
CA ALA A 123 11.05 0.09 -9.05
C ALA A 123 12.00 1.10 -8.38
N MET A 124 11.52 1.87 -7.40
CA MET A 124 12.35 2.76 -6.59
C MET A 124 13.43 1.99 -5.83
N LEU A 125 13.04 0.89 -5.17
CA LEU A 125 13.93 0.10 -4.31
C LEU A 125 14.92 -0.76 -5.08
N ALA A 126 14.68 -0.98 -6.39
CA ALA A 126 15.64 -1.61 -7.29
C ALA A 126 16.71 -0.64 -7.83
N SER A 127 16.58 0.66 -7.59
CA SER A 127 17.56 1.65 -8.05
C SER A 127 18.84 1.63 -7.21
N GLU A 128 19.96 2.03 -7.81
CA GLU A 128 21.27 2.05 -7.14
C GLU A 128 21.27 2.91 -5.87
N ALA A 129 20.57 4.05 -5.90
CA ALA A 129 20.47 4.94 -4.73
C ALA A 129 19.82 4.23 -3.52
N TRP A 130 18.88 3.33 -3.78
CA TRP A 130 18.12 2.58 -2.77
C TRP A 130 18.68 1.18 -2.50
N ALA A 131 19.83 0.82 -3.08
CA ALA A 131 20.53 -0.41 -2.76
C ALA A 131 20.84 -0.49 -1.25
N GLY A 132 20.71 -1.69 -0.67
CA GLY A 132 20.91 -1.92 0.77
C GLY A 132 19.68 -1.67 1.65
N VAL A 133 18.68 -0.92 1.18
CA VAL A 133 17.41 -0.73 1.91
C VAL A 133 16.65 -2.05 2.06
N PRO A 134 16.62 -2.94 1.04
CA PRO A 134 16.03 -4.26 1.20
C PRO A 134 16.60 -5.10 2.34
N GLU A 135 17.92 -5.11 2.46
CA GLU A 135 18.65 -5.83 3.49
C GLU A 135 18.43 -5.20 4.86
N ALA A 136 18.43 -3.86 4.94
CA ALA A 136 18.10 -3.14 6.16
C ALA A 136 16.67 -3.44 6.64
N ALA A 137 15.69 -3.52 5.72
CA ALA A 137 14.32 -3.91 6.05
C ALA A 137 14.25 -5.32 6.67
N ALA A 138 15.04 -6.27 6.16
CA ALA A 138 15.13 -7.62 6.75
C ALA A 138 15.73 -7.60 8.16
N GLN A 139 16.68 -6.71 8.44
CA GLN A 139 17.25 -6.51 9.78
C GLN A 139 16.24 -5.87 10.75
N VAL A 140 15.50 -4.84 10.31
CA VAL A 140 14.43 -4.21 11.11
C VAL A 140 13.35 -5.25 11.43
N ALA A 141 12.95 -6.05 10.44
CA ALA A 141 12.04 -7.18 10.61
C ALA A 141 12.55 -8.19 11.65
N ALA A 142 13.83 -8.60 11.56
CA ALA A 142 14.43 -9.51 12.53
C ALA A 142 14.43 -8.92 13.96
N ALA A 143 14.78 -7.64 14.11
CA ALA A 143 14.74 -6.94 15.40
C ALA A 143 13.32 -6.83 15.97
N ARG A 144 12.31 -6.58 15.12
CA ARG A 144 10.89 -6.59 15.53
C ARG A 144 10.44 -7.97 15.98
N ARG A 145 10.77 -9.04 15.25
CA ARG A 145 10.45 -10.42 15.67
C ARG A 145 11.11 -10.79 17.01
N ALA A 146 12.33 -10.32 17.26
CA ALA A 146 13.01 -10.54 18.53
C ALA A 146 12.32 -9.81 19.70
N ARG A 147 11.84 -8.58 19.47
CA ARG A 147 11.11 -7.77 20.46
C ARG A 147 9.67 -8.24 20.70
N GLY A 148 8.96 -8.67 19.65
CA GLY A 148 7.57 -9.14 19.71
C GLY A 148 7.37 -10.44 20.49
N ARG A 149 8.42 -11.18 20.84
CA ARG A 149 8.33 -12.33 21.77
C ARG A 149 8.07 -11.94 23.23
N GLY A 150 8.00 -10.64 23.57
CA GLY A 150 7.85 -10.15 24.94
C GLY A 150 6.61 -9.28 25.23
N THR A 151 5.93 -8.72 24.23
CA THR A 151 4.84 -7.76 24.46
C THR A 151 3.90 -7.72 23.25
N ASP A 152 2.81 -8.47 23.26
CA ASP A 152 1.73 -8.36 22.25
C ASP A 152 0.39 -8.09 22.94
N ALA A 153 0.37 -7.03 23.75
CA ALA A 153 -0.85 -6.46 24.30
C ALA A 153 -0.79 -4.94 24.08
N GLY A 154 -1.41 -4.45 23.01
CA GLY A 154 -1.85 -3.05 22.96
C GLY A 154 -1.31 -2.15 21.84
N ALA A 155 -0.90 -2.66 20.68
CA ALA A 155 -0.94 -1.87 19.46
C ALA A 155 -2.09 -2.40 18.62
N GLY A 156 -3.15 -1.59 18.44
CA GLY A 156 -4.36 -1.98 17.71
C GLY A 156 -4.01 -2.72 16.44
N GLU A 157 -4.16 -4.05 16.50
CA GLU A 157 -4.01 -4.91 15.36
C GLU A 157 -4.98 -4.38 14.31
N ALA A 158 -4.59 -4.39 13.04
CA ALA A 158 -5.61 -4.24 12.00
C ALA A 158 -6.59 -5.39 12.25
N GLU A 159 -7.75 -5.06 12.85
CA GLU A 159 -8.80 -6.01 13.19
C GLU A 159 -9.37 -6.45 11.84
N PHE A 160 -8.76 -7.51 11.31
CA PHE A 160 -9.34 -8.28 10.24
C PHE A 160 -10.41 -9.12 10.92
N ASP A 161 -11.65 -8.68 10.82
CA ASP A 161 -12.79 -9.47 11.22
C ASP A 161 -12.92 -10.64 10.23
N ASP A 162 -12.27 -11.76 10.54
CA ASP A 162 -12.38 -13.01 9.78
C ASP A 162 -13.83 -13.57 9.81
N GLU A 163 -14.70 -13.05 10.68
CA GLU A 163 -16.14 -13.33 10.78
C GLU A 163 -17.04 -12.22 10.19
N ALA A 164 -16.47 -11.25 9.46
CA ALA A 164 -17.21 -10.09 8.96
C ALA A 164 -18.52 -10.51 8.30
N ARG A 165 -19.62 -10.21 9.00
CA ARG A 165 -20.98 -10.38 8.45
C ARG A 165 -21.06 -9.63 7.12
N PRO A 166 -21.82 -10.13 6.13
CA PRO A 166 -22.02 -9.42 4.88
C PRO A 166 -22.39 -7.97 5.20
N ILE A 167 -21.55 -7.03 4.77
CA ILE A 167 -21.81 -5.61 4.95
C ILE A 167 -23.03 -5.31 4.09
N ASP A 168 -24.19 -5.12 4.72
CA ASP A 168 -25.39 -4.69 4.02
C ASP A 168 -25.23 -3.21 3.66
N THR A 169 -24.73 -2.98 2.44
CA THR A 169 -24.55 -1.65 1.88
C THR A 169 -25.86 -0.97 1.50
N THR A 170 -27.02 -1.59 1.78
CA THR A 170 -28.34 -1.08 1.42
C THR A 170 -29.19 -0.63 2.60
N GLU A 171 -28.77 -0.88 3.84
CA GLU A 171 -29.45 -0.39 5.06
C GLU A 171 -29.74 1.12 5.04
N TRP A 172 -28.88 1.92 4.39
CA TRP A 172 -29.09 3.37 4.25
C TRP A 172 -30.23 3.75 3.29
N PHE A 173 -30.61 2.88 2.35
CA PHE A 173 -31.78 3.11 1.48
C PHE A 173 -33.10 2.98 2.24
N ASN A 174 -33.08 2.33 3.40
CA ASN A 174 -34.27 2.02 4.19
C ASN A 174 -34.46 2.94 5.40
N ARG A 175 -33.70 4.04 5.50
CA ARG A 175 -33.83 5.08 6.54
C ARG A 175 -34.56 6.32 6.04
#